data_AF-A0A0S7XTV8-F1
#
_entry.id   AF-A0A0S7XTV8-F1
#
_cell.length_a   1.000
_cell.length_b   1.000
_cell.length_c   1.000
_cell.angle_alpha   90.00
_cell.angle_beta   90.00
_cell.angle_gamma   90.00
#
_symmetry.space_group_name_H-M   'P 1'
#
loop_
_entity.id
_entity.type
_entity.pdbx_description
1 polymer ?
#
loop_
_entity_poly.entity_id
_entity_poly.type
_entity_poly.pdbx_seq_one_letter_code
_entity_poly.pdbx_strand_id
1 'polypeptide(L)'
;MNKAHLAPWECTYAKEENNKCKPGKKPKSDQEYFEILCLCVLQAGLNWRQVRKNWAKYKNGFCDFNISKLAEAQTKELMRSPNVIKNKRKVGGIIYNAKQFQEIKKEHGSFGNFLKSLKLIRDEEVLKLLTKRLRHSGNYTAEYYLHSVGY
;
A
#
# COMPACT_ATOMS: atom_id res chain seq x y z
N MET A 1 0.12 16.41 24.73
CA MET A 1 -1.11 16.43 23.91
C MET A 1 -0.78 15.92 22.50
N ASN A 2 -1.23 14.72 22.11
CA ASN A 2 -1.05 14.26 20.73
C ASN A 2 -2.02 15.00 19.79
N LYS A 3 -1.44 15.79 18.88
CA LYS A 3 -2.13 16.54 17.82
C LYS A 3 -2.70 15.57 16.76
N ALA A 4 -3.77 15.97 16.07
CA ALA A 4 -4.26 15.23 14.91
C ALA A 4 -3.16 15.13 13.83
N HIS A 5 -3.19 14.08 13.03
CA HIS A 5 -2.18 13.79 12.01
C HIS A 5 -2.81 13.23 10.74
N LEU A 6 -2.14 13.39 9.61
CA LEU A 6 -2.57 12.93 8.29
C LEU A 6 -2.03 11.54 7.96
N ALA A 7 -2.91 10.66 7.51
CA ALA A 7 -2.51 9.39 6.93
C ALA A 7 -1.79 9.57 5.57
N PRO A 8 -1.00 8.57 5.13
CA PRO A 8 -0.41 7.57 6.00
C PRO A 8 0.84 8.12 6.69
N TRP A 9 1.53 9.12 6.15
CA TRP A 9 2.93 9.41 6.52
C TRP A 9 3.14 9.98 7.91
N GLU A 10 2.16 10.70 8.47
CA GLU A 10 2.21 11.20 9.86
C GLU A 10 1.58 10.20 10.85
N CYS A 11 0.99 9.12 10.34
CA CYS A 11 0.31 8.09 11.12
C CYS A 11 1.28 6.95 11.50
N THR A 12 1.74 6.98 12.75
CA THR A 12 2.61 5.94 13.32
C THR A 12 1.88 4.92 14.20
N TYR A 13 0.58 5.12 14.45
CA TYR A 13 -0.27 4.26 15.29
C TYR A 13 -1.18 3.40 14.42
N ALA A 14 -1.41 2.16 14.83
CA ALA A 14 -2.42 1.32 14.18
C ALA A 14 -3.81 1.96 14.37
N LYS A 15 -4.73 1.71 13.42
CA LYS A 15 -6.12 2.23 13.41
C LYS A 15 -6.86 2.00 14.74
N GLU A 16 -6.60 0.89 15.42
CA GLU A 16 -7.25 0.49 16.69
C GLU A 16 -6.92 1.44 17.85
N GLU A 17 -5.88 2.25 17.73
CA GLU A 17 -5.43 3.19 18.77
C GLU A 17 -5.72 4.66 18.43
N ASN A 18 -6.49 4.96 17.37
CA ASN A 18 -6.30 6.24 16.67
C ASN A 18 -7.55 7.05 16.28
N ASN A 19 -8.28 7.52 17.29
CA ASN A 19 -9.42 8.45 17.17
C ASN A 19 -9.09 9.83 16.55
N LYS A 20 -7.83 10.09 16.15
CA LYS A 20 -7.34 11.38 15.64
C LYS A 20 -6.66 11.28 14.27
N CYS A 21 -6.71 10.10 13.64
CA CYS A 21 -6.19 9.89 12.29
C CYS A 21 -7.10 10.58 11.27
N LYS A 22 -6.56 11.56 10.54
CA LYS A 22 -7.26 12.20 9.42
C LYS A 22 -6.91 11.49 8.12
N PRO A 23 -7.84 11.43 7.14
CA PRO A 23 -7.57 10.87 5.83
C PRO A 23 -6.35 11.51 5.18
N GLY A 24 -5.64 10.72 4.38
CA GLY A 24 -4.53 11.22 3.60
C GLY A 24 -4.98 12.07 2.42
N LYS A 25 -4.01 12.71 1.76
CA LYS A 25 -4.26 13.46 0.53
C LYS A 25 -4.34 12.50 -0.65
N LYS A 26 -5.18 12.82 -1.62
CA LYS A 26 -5.24 12.08 -2.90
C LYS A 26 -3.85 12.07 -3.57
N PRO A 27 -3.27 10.89 -3.83
CA PRO A 27 -2.01 10.78 -4.56
C PRO A 27 -2.11 11.32 -5.99
N LYS A 28 -0.98 11.83 -6.50
CA LYS A 28 -0.91 12.47 -7.82
C LYS A 28 -0.49 11.50 -8.94
N SER A 29 0.01 10.32 -8.59
CA SER A 29 0.50 9.33 -9.54
C SER A 29 0.26 7.90 -9.07
N ASP A 30 0.22 6.95 -10.00
CA ASP A 30 0.14 5.51 -9.69
C ASP A 30 1.31 5.06 -8.81
N GLN A 31 2.48 5.68 -8.98
CA GLN A 31 3.67 5.38 -8.20
C GLN A 31 3.49 5.76 -6.72
N GLU A 32 2.85 6.90 -6.44
CA GLU A 32 2.51 7.30 -5.06
C GLU A 32 1.42 6.39 -4.46
N TYR A 33 0.37 6.06 -5.23
CA TYR A 33 -0.64 5.08 -4.80
C TYR A 33 0.01 3.74 -4.42
N PHE A 34 0.92 3.27 -5.26
CA PHE A 34 1.59 1.99 -5.05
C PHE A 34 2.55 2.01 -3.85
N GLU A 35 3.30 3.10 -3.64
CA GLU A 35 4.15 3.26 -2.47
C GLU A 35 3.33 3.21 -1.17
N ILE A 36 2.16 3.86 -1.14
CA ILE A 36 1.23 3.81 -0.01
C ILE A 36 0.68 2.40 0.20
N LEU A 37 0.32 1.68 -0.86
CA LEU A 37 -0.12 0.27 -0.74
C LEU A 37 0.98 -0.61 -0.15
N CYS A 38 2.22 -0.46 -0.62
CA CYS A 38 3.36 -1.21 -0.11
C CYS A 38 3.57 -0.96 1.38
N LEU A 39 3.42 0.29 1.82
CA LEU A 39 3.47 0.65 3.23
C LEU A 39 2.39 -0.08 4.03
N CYS A 40 1.13 -0.05 3.61
CA CYS A 40 0.04 -0.75 4.29
C CYS A 40 0.29 -2.25 4.39
N VAL A 41 0.76 -2.88 3.31
CA VAL A 41 1.13 -4.31 3.27
C VAL A 41 2.28 -4.63 4.22
N LEU A 42 3.31 -3.77 4.26
CA LEU A 42 4.45 -3.96 5.15
C LEU A 42 4.07 -3.75 6.62
N GLN A 43 3.17 -2.82 6.92
CA GLN A 43 2.66 -2.58 8.27
C GLN A 43 1.72 -3.67 8.79
N ALA A 44 1.00 -4.38 7.92
CA ALA A 44 0.06 -5.43 8.30
C ALA A 44 0.72 -6.50 9.21
N GLY A 45 0.26 -6.60 10.45
CA GLY A 45 0.77 -7.54 11.45
C GLY A 45 2.19 -7.28 11.95
N LEU A 46 2.73 -6.06 11.81
CA LEU A 46 4.03 -5.66 12.36
C LEU A 46 3.91 -4.38 13.19
N ASN A 47 4.96 -4.05 13.95
CA ASN A 47 5.04 -2.76 14.64
C ASN A 47 5.21 -1.62 13.62
N TRP A 48 4.21 -0.74 13.52
CA TRP A 48 4.18 0.35 12.54
C TRP A 48 5.36 1.29 12.69
N ARG A 49 5.70 1.69 13.92
CA ARG A 49 6.84 2.57 14.20
C ARG A 49 8.15 1.97 13.70
N GLN A 50 8.35 0.67 13.87
CA GLN A 50 9.54 -0.02 13.37
C GLN A 50 9.56 -0.06 11.84
N VAL A 51 8.42 -0.28 11.18
CA VAL A 51 8.33 -0.21 9.72
C VAL A 51 8.68 1.19 9.22
N ARG A 52 8.18 2.24 9.86
CA ARG A 52 8.49 3.65 9.53
C ARG A 52 9.95 3.98 9.70
N LYS A 53 10.55 3.57 10.82
CA LYS A 53 11.99 3.76 11.08
C LYS A 53 12.86 3.16 9.98
N ASN A 54 12.42 2.05 9.39
CA ASN A 54 13.14 1.36 8.31
C ASN A 54 12.61 1.71 6.91
N TRP A 55 11.75 2.73 6.76
CA TRP A 55 11.08 2.98 5.48
C TRP A 55 12.05 3.28 4.35
N ALA A 56 13.05 4.15 4.58
CA ALA A 56 14.07 4.46 3.59
C ALA A 56 14.87 3.21 3.15
N LYS A 57 15.18 2.33 4.11
CA LYS A 57 15.83 1.04 3.84
C LYS A 57 14.94 0.16 2.95
N TYR A 58 13.66 -0.01 3.31
CA TYR A 58 12.74 -0.81 2.49
C TYR A 58 12.54 -0.21 1.11
N LYS A 59 12.39 1.11 1.00
CA LYS A 59 12.27 1.82 -0.28
C LYS A 59 13.44 1.49 -1.20
N ASN A 60 14.68 1.60 -0.71
CA ASN A 60 15.86 1.19 -1.46
C ASN A 60 15.85 -0.30 -1.82
N GLY A 61 15.50 -1.18 -0.87
CA GLY A 61 15.46 -2.63 -1.07
C GLY A 61 14.43 -3.08 -2.12
N PHE A 62 13.34 -2.33 -2.28
CA PHE A 62 12.27 -2.58 -3.25
C PHE A 62 12.38 -1.68 -4.50
N CYS A 63 13.59 -1.24 -4.87
CA CYS A 63 13.84 -0.44 -6.07
C CYS A 63 12.99 0.84 -6.13
N ASP A 64 12.94 1.58 -5.02
CA ASP A 64 12.11 2.78 -4.81
C ASP A 64 10.61 2.54 -5.00
N PHE A 65 10.18 1.28 -4.79
CA PHE A 65 8.86 0.78 -5.09
C PHE A 65 8.44 0.99 -6.56
N ASN A 66 9.38 1.11 -7.49
CA ASN A 66 9.07 1.33 -8.89
C ASN A 66 8.21 0.20 -9.46
N ILE A 67 7.00 0.53 -9.94
CA ILE A 67 6.00 -0.45 -10.40
C ILE A 67 6.58 -1.34 -11.51
N SER A 68 7.22 -0.75 -12.52
CA SER A 68 7.75 -1.51 -13.66
C SER A 68 8.84 -2.49 -13.24
N LYS A 69 9.81 -2.03 -12.43
CA LYS A 69 10.88 -2.90 -11.91
C LYS A 69 10.35 -4.02 -11.04
N LEU A 70 9.39 -3.74 -10.16
CA LEU A 70 8.83 -4.75 -9.26
C LEU A 70 7.89 -5.73 -9.97
N ALA A 71 7.23 -5.33 -11.04
CA ALA A 71 6.41 -6.23 -11.85
C ALA A 71 7.26 -7.31 -12.55
N GLU A 72 8.51 -7.01 -12.88
CA GLU A 72 9.44 -7.94 -13.51
C GLU A 72 10.31 -8.72 -12.50
N ALA A 73 10.36 -8.26 -11.24
CA ALA A 73 11.20 -8.85 -10.20
C ALA A 73 10.77 -10.26 -9.79
N GLN A 74 11.73 -11.05 -9.31
CA GLN A 74 11.47 -12.35 -8.70
C GLN A 74 11.63 -12.30 -7.18
N THR A 75 10.74 -12.99 -6.46
CA THR A 75 10.77 -13.06 -4.99
C THR A 75 12.15 -13.53 -4.47
N LYS A 76 12.78 -14.50 -5.14
CA LYS A 76 14.08 -15.05 -4.73
C LYS A 76 15.20 -14.00 -4.77
N GLU A 77 15.15 -13.07 -5.72
CA GLU A 77 16.17 -12.02 -5.91
C GLU A 77 16.01 -10.93 -4.86
N LEU A 78 14.79 -10.41 -4.69
CA LEU A 78 14.52 -9.41 -3.65
C LEU A 78 14.82 -9.94 -2.25
N MET A 79 14.55 -11.22 -1.99
CA MET A 79 14.86 -11.85 -0.70
C MET A 79 16.36 -11.91 -0.38
N ARG A 80 17.25 -11.81 -1.37
CA ARG A 80 18.70 -11.72 -1.15
C ARG A 80 19.14 -10.33 -0.68
N SER A 81 18.38 -9.28 -1.01
CA SER A 81 18.70 -7.91 -0.58
C SER A 81 18.67 -7.78 0.95
N PRO A 82 19.72 -7.22 1.60
CA PRO A 82 19.71 -6.95 3.04
C PRO A 82 18.71 -5.84 3.42
N ASN A 83 18.25 -5.08 2.43
CA ASN A 83 17.35 -3.94 2.56
C ASN A 83 15.87 -4.31 2.40
N VAL A 84 15.57 -5.58 2.15
CA VAL A 84 14.20 -6.11 2.01
C VAL A 84 13.77 -6.82 3.28
N ILE A 85 12.49 -6.69 3.64
CA ILE A 85 11.91 -7.45 4.74
C ILE A 85 12.03 -8.96 4.48
N LYS A 86 12.48 -9.73 5.47
CA LYS A 86 12.65 -11.18 5.35
C LYS A 86 11.33 -11.93 5.53
N ASN A 87 10.33 -11.57 4.73
CA ASN A 87 9.01 -12.20 4.69
C ASN A 87 8.61 -12.49 3.24
N LYS A 88 8.79 -13.75 2.82
CA LYS A 88 8.54 -14.20 1.43
C LYS A 88 7.11 -13.90 0.95
N ARG A 89 6.11 -14.00 1.84
CA ARG A 89 4.70 -13.73 1.49
C ARG A 89 4.50 -12.26 1.15
N LYS A 90 4.99 -11.34 2.00
CA LYS A 90 4.92 -9.89 1.76
C LYS A 90 5.68 -9.48 0.50
N VAL A 91 6.88 -10.02 0.27
CA VAL A 91 7.67 -9.74 -0.94
C VAL A 91 6.92 -10.19 -2.19
N GLY A 92 6.42 -11.43 -2.21
CA GLY A 92 5.61 -11.93 -3.33
C GLY A 92 4.32 -11.14 -3.54
N GLY A 93 3.71 -10.67 -2.46
CA GLY A 93 2.55 -9.78 -2.49
C GLY A 93 2.83 -8.44 -3.18
N ILE A 94 3.94 -7.78 -2.85
CA ILE A 94 4.35 -6.51 -3.45
C ILE A 94 4.60 -6.68 -4.96
N ILE A 95 5.32 -7.74 -5.37
CA ILE A 95 5.54 -8.06 -6.78
C ILE A 95 4.21 -8.29 -7.51
N TYR A 96 3.31 -9.10 -6.92
CA TYR A 96 1.99 -9.34 -7.50
C TYR A 96 1.19 -8.04 -7.64
N ASN A 97 1.19 -7.19 -6.61
CA ASN A 97 0.48 -5.92 -6.64
C ASN A 97 1.05 -4.97 -7.70
N ALA A 98 2.37 -4.97 -7.95
CA ALA A 98 2.98 -4.19 -9.01
C ALA A 98 2.42 -4.59 -10.39
N LYS A 99 2.29 -5.90 -10.65
CA LYS A 99 1.65 -6.42 -11.87
C LYS A 99 0.18 -5.99 -11.97
N GLN A 100 -0.55 -6.05 -10.86
CA GLN A 100 -1.95 -5.61 -10.83
C GLN A 100 -2.10 -4.11 -11.12
N PHE A 101 -1.17 -3.27 -10.68
CA PHE A 101 -1.16 -1.85 -11.02
C PHE A 101 -0.96 -1.63 -12.52
N GLN A 102 -0.12 -2.44 -13.19
CA GLN A 102 0.02 -2.37 -14.64
C GLN A 102 -1.26 -2.78 -15.36
N GLU A 103 -1.93 -3.86 -14.93
CA GLU A 103 -3.20 -4.29 -15.53
C GLU A 103 -4.32 -3.26 -15.30
N ILE A 104 -4.46 -2.75 -14.08
CA ILE A 104 -5.43 -1.68 -13.76
C ILE A 104 -5.17 -0.44 -14.62
N LYS A 105 -3.90 -0.08 -14.84
CA LYS A 105 -3.54 1.04 -15.70
C LYS A 105 -3.95 0.79 -17.15
N LYS A 106 -3.86 -0.44 -17.67
CA LYS A 106 -4.36 -0.77 -19.02
C LYS A 106 -5.87 -0.66 -19.11
N GLU A 107 -6.59 -1.11 -18.07
CA GLU A 107 -8.07 -1.13 -18.05
C GLU A 107 -8.69 0.26 -17.82
N HIS A 108 -8.09 1.08 -16.97
CA HIS A 108 -8.68 2.34 -16.49
C HIS A 108 -7.84 3.59 -16.78
N GLY A 109 -6.68 3.43 -17.43
CA GLY A 109 -5.71 4.49 -17.70
C GLY A 109 -4.84 4.88 -16.49
N SER A 110 -5.31 4.70 -15.26
CA SER A 110 -4.56 4.89 -14.02
C SER A 110 -5.25 4.22 -12.83
N PHE A 111 -4.51 3.99 -11.75
CA PHE A 111 -5.07 3.50 -10.48
C PHE A 111 -6.03 4.51 -9.85
N GLY A 112 -5.73 5.81 -9.98
CA GLY A 112 -6.62 6.88 -9.51
C GLY A 112 -7.98 6.90 -10.22
N ASN A 113 -8.00 6.62 -11.54
CA ASN A 113 -9.24 6.48 -12.31
C ASN A 113 -10.01 5.22 -11.93
N PHE A 114 -9.30 4.12 -11.71
CA PHE A 114 -9.89 2.89 -11.18
C PHE A 114 -10.61 3.16 -9.86
N LEU A 115 -9.95 3.76 -8.86
CA LEU A 115 -10.64 4.13 -7.61
C LEU A 115 -11.82 5.07 -7.87
N LYS A 116 -11.69 6.09 -8.72
CA LYS A 116 -12.80 6.99 -9.05
C LYS A 116 -14.03 6.23 -9.59
N SER A 117 -13.84 5.19 -10.39
CA SER A 117 -14.94 4.37 -10.94
C SER A 117 -15.70 3.58 -9.86
N LEU A 118 -15.14 3.41 -8.67
CA LEU A 118 -15.74 2.69 -7.56
C LEU A 118 -16.63 3.58 -6.65
N LYS A 119 -16.63 4.91 -6.83
CA LYS A 119 -17.31 5.85 -5.92
C LYS A 119 -18.82 5.71 -5.79
N LEU A 120 -19.47 5.05 -6.75
CA LEU A 120 -20.92 4.81 -6.74
C LEU A 120 -21.28 3.43 -6.18
N ILE A 121 -20.29 2.66 -5.74
CA ILE A 121 -20.42 1.31 -5.22
C ILE A 121 -20.37 1.38 -3.68
N ARG A 122 -21.09 0.49 -2.99
CA ARG A 122 -21.08 0.41 -1.53
C ARG A 122 -19.69 0.07 -0.99
N ASP A 123 -19.30 0.67 0.13
CA ASP A 123 -17.95 0.49 0.71
C ASP A 123 -17.57 -0.99 0.93
N GLU A 124 -18.50 -1.82 1.39
CA GLU A 124 -18.26 -3.26 1.57
C GLU A 124 -17.87 -3.97 0.26
N GLU A 125 -18.48 -3.56 -0.86
CA GLU A 125 -18.18 -4.11 -2.17
C GLU A 125 -16.83 -3.61 -2.69
N VAL A 126 -16.49 -2.34 -2.42
CA VAL A 126 -15.16 -1.79 -2.71
C VAL A 126 -14.08 -2.57 -1.97
N LEU A 127 -14.27 -2.84 -0.67
CA LEU A 127 -13.34 -3.63 0.13
C LEU A 127 -13.21 -5.06 -0.40
N LYS A 128 -14.32 -5.73 -0.72
CA LYS A 128 -14.31 -7.07 -1.35
C LYS A 128 -13.58 -7.07 -2.69
N LEU A 129 -13.73 -6.02 -3.50
CA LEU A 129 -13.05 -5.92 -4.79
C LEU A 129 -11.53 -5.71 -4.59
N LEU A 130 -11.13 -4.81 -3.70
CA LEU A 130 -9.71 -4.57 -3.41
C LEU A 130 -9.00 -5.78 -2.78
N THR A 131 -9.67 -6.49 -1.88
CA THR A 131 -9.14 -7.71 -1.24
C THR A 131 -9.00 -8.88 -2.24
N LYS A 132 -9.85 -8.95 -3.27
CA LYS A 132 -9.73 -9.92 -4.37
C LYS A 132 -8.63 -9.55 -5.36
N ARG A 133 -8.54 -8.26 -5.69
CA ARG A 133 -7.67 -7.77 -6.76
C ARG A 133 -6.23 -7.62 -6.32
N LEU A 134 -6.00 -7.17 -5.08
CA LEU A 134 -4.68 -6.96 -4.51
C LEU A 134 -4.36 -8.07 -3.49
N ARG A 135 -3.08 -8.38 -3.30
CA ARG A 135 -2.59 -9.32 -2.28
C ARG A 135 -2.18 -8.60 -1.01
N HIS A 136 -2.35 -9.29 0.11
CA HIS A 136 -2.07 -8.79 1.46
C HIS A 136 -2.86 -7.52 1.82
N SER A 137 -4.00 -7.32 1.17
CA SER A 137 -4.98 -6.27 1.42
C SER A 137 -6.22 -6.85 2.09
N GLY A 138 -6.08 -7.49 3.26
CA GLY A 138 -7.26 -7.92 4.04
C GLY A 138 -8.14 -6.71 4.42
N ASN A 139 -9.39 -6.92 4.85
CA ASN A 139 -10.38 -5.83 5.06
C ASN A 139 -9.81 -4.60 5.76
N TYR A 140 -9.14 -4.80 6.90
CA TYR A 140 -8.48 -3.73 7.64
C TYR A 140 -7.41 -2.98 6.83
N THR A 141 -6.58 -3.71 6.09
CA THR A 141 -5.51 -3.13 5.27
C THR A 141 -6.08 -2.37 4.07
N ALA A 142 -7.13 -2.91 3.45
CA ALA A 142 -7.84 -2.25 2.36
C ALA A 142 -8.52 -0.96 2.83
N GLU A 143 -9.19 -0.99 3.97
CA GLU A 143 -9.83 0.18 4.56
C GLU A 143 -8.81 1.27 4.94
N TYR A 144 -7.71 0.88 5.62
CA TYR A 144 -6.64 1.82 5.94
C TYR A 144 -5.96 2.38 4.69
N TYR A 145 -5.82 1.57 3.64
CA TYR A 145 -5.30 2.03 2.35
C TYR A 145 -6.21 3.09 1.72
N LEU A 146 -7.52 2.84 1.65
CA LEU A 146 -8.50 3.80 1.13
C LEU A 146 -8.46 5.12 1.91
N HIS A 147 -8.47 5.04 3.25
CA HIS A 147 -8.31 6.20 4.13
C HIS A 147 -6.99 6.96 3.88
N SER A 148 -5.89 6.23 3.66
CA SER A 148 -4.56 6.80 3.42
C SER A 148 -4.44 7.52 2.07
N VAL A 149 -5.26 7.15 1.09
CA VAL A 149 -5.24 7.77 -0.24
C VAL A 149 -6.38 8.77 -0.45
N GLY A 150 -7.11 9.12 0.63
CA GLY A 150 -8.20 10.09 0.60
C GLY A 150 -9.34 9.69 -0.34
N TYR A 151 -9.61 8.38 -0.43
CA TYR A 151 -10.79 7.85 -1.12
C TYR A 151 -12.04 8.16 -0.31
#